data_AF-A0A1H8A4A6-F1
#
_entry.id   AF-A0A1H8A4A6-F1
#
_cell.length_a   1.000
_cell.length_b   1.000
_cell.length_c   1.000
_cell.angle_alpha   90.00
_cell.angle_beta   90.00
_cell.angle_gamma   90.00
#
_symmetry.space_group_name_H-M   'P 1'
#
loop_
_entity.id
_entity.type
_entity.pdbx_description
1 polymer ?
#
loop_
_entity_poly.entity_id
_entity_poly.type
_entity_poly.pdbx_seq_one_letter_code
_entity_poly.pdbx_strand_id
1 'polypeptide(L)' 'MADDTKPKIPTEYLPENWRKLGAEKFDLSESTIGKVASGARNNDDVFDYLLDLAVKGKQKAAAAEANRQSLLEKLNA' A
#
# COMPACT_ATOMS: atom_id res chain seq x y z
N MET A 1 13.02 -27.04 3.75
CA MET A 1 13.42 -26.08 2.71
C MET A 1 12.71 -24.79 3.07
N ALA A 2 13.40 -23.82 3.67
CA ALA A 2 12.79 -22.55 4.03
C ALA A 2 12.56 -21.80 2.71
N ASP A 3 11.32 -21.81 2.25
CA ASP A 3 10.88 -21.06 1.09
C ASP A 3 11.23 -19.59 1.37
N ASP A 4 12.13 -19.03 0.57
CA ASP A 4 12.61 -17.64 0.64
C ASP A 4 11.45 -16.72 0.20
N THR A 5 10.33 -16.78 0.92
CA THR A 5 9.14 -15.97 0.72
C THR A 5 9.41 -14.62 1.34
N LYS A 6 10.31 -13.86 0.72
CA LYS A 6 10.48 -12.45 1.05
C LYS A 6 9.12 -11.79 0.98
N PRO A 7 8.69 -11.08 2.04
CA PRO A 7 7.39 -10.47 2.06
C PRO A 7 7.32 -9.44 0.94
N LYS A 8 6.25 -9.49 0.15
CA LYS A 8 5.99 -8.58 -0.97
C LYS A 8 4.75 -7.78 -0.67
N ILE A 9 4.77 -6.50 -1.01
CA ILE A 9 3.62 -5.62 -0.82
C ILE A 9 2.82 -5.60 -2.11
N PRO A 10 1.53 -6.01 -2.07
CA PRO A 10 0.65 -5.92 -3.23
C PRO A 10 0.43 -4.46 -3.61
N THR A 11 0.99 -4.07 -4.76
CA THR A 11 0.96 -2.68 -5.24
C THR A 11 -0.43 -2.18 -5.65
N GLU A 12 -1.41 -3.07 -5.74
CA GLU A 12 -2.82 -2.74 -5.99
C GLU A 12 -3.47 -1.94 -4.85
N TYR A 13 -3.01 -2.15 -3.61
CA TYR A 13 -3.51 -1.41 -2.43
C TYR A 13 -2.71 -0.15 -2.15
N LEU A 14 -1.54 -0.03 -2.78
CA LEU A 14 -0.69 1.14 -2.64
C LEU A 14 -1.23 2.28 -3.52
N PRO A 15 -1.25 3.53 -3.00
CA PRO A 15 -1.66 4.69 -3.80
C PRO A 15 -0.69 4.93 -4.95
N GLU A 16 -1.12 5.37 -6.13
CA GLU A 16 -0.28 5.54 -7.34
C GLU A 16 1.09 6.22 -7.08
N ASN A 17 1.13 7.19 -6.15
CA ASN A 17 2.33 7.94 -5.76
C ASN A 17 3.17 7.29 -4.65
N TRP A 18 2.94 6.01 -4.29
CA TRP A 18 3.62 5.33 -3.17
C TRP A 18 5.14 5.33 -3.31
N ARG A 19 5.66 5.23 -4.54
CA ARG A 19 7.10 5.28 -4.82
C ARG A 19 7.71 6.63 -4.46
N LYS A 20 7.03 7.72 -4.86
CA LYS A 20 7.41 9.10 -4.51
C LYS A 20 7.32 9.34 -3.00
N LEU A 21 6.21 8.94 -2.37
CA LEU A 21 6.02 9.10 -0.94
C LEU A 21 7.12 8.39 -0.12
N GLY A 22 7.45 7.15 -0.48
CA GLY A 22 8.56 6.44 0.15
C GLY A 22 9.90 7.10 -0.16
N ALA A 23 10.10 7.55 -1.40
CA ALA A 23 11.34 8.20 -1.83
C ALA A 23 11.60 9.50 -1.04
N GLU A 24 10.60 10.36 -0.92
CA GLU A 24 10.67 11.63 -0.18
C GLU A 24 10.82 11.40 1.33
N LYS A 25 10.15 10.39 1.89
CA LYS A 25 10.20 10.10 3.32
C LYS A 25 11.56 9.56 3.78
N PHE A 26 12.16 8.71 2.97
CA PHE A 26 13.41 8.02 3.31
C PHE A 26 14.64 8.59 2.59
N ASP A 27 14.48 9.66 1.81
CA ASP A 27 15.51 10.23 0.93
C ASP A 27 16.15 9.16 0.02
N LEU A 28 15.30 8.31 -0.58
CA LEU A 28 15.70 7.20 -1.44
C LEU A 28 15.19 7.39 -2.85
N SER A 29 15.81 6.73 -3.82
CA SER A 29 15.26 6.69 -5.19
C SER A 29 13.98 5.84 -5.24
N GLU A 30 13.03 6.23 -6.07
CA GLU A 30 11.78 5.48 -6.33
C GLU A 30 12.05 4.01 -6.72
N SER A 31 13.13 3.77 -7.47
CA SER A 31 13.60 2.42 -7.80
C SER A 31 13.96 1.58 -6.57
N THR A 32 14.53 2.20 -5.53
CA THR A 32 14.84 1.53 -4.27
C THR A 32 13.56 1.17 -3.52
N ILE A 33 12.59 2.09 -3.46
CA ILE A 33 11.27 1.85 -2.88
C ILE A 33 10.56 0.71 -3.61
N GLY A 34 10.62 0.68 -4.94
CA GLY A 34 10.08 -0.41 -5.75
C GLY A 34 10.73 -1.76 -5.50
N LYS A 35 12.04 -1.79 -5.26
CA LYS A 35 12.76 -3.01 -4.90
C LYS A 35 12.36 -3.52 -3.52
N VAL A 36 12.08 -2.63 -2.56
CA VAL A 36 11.60 -3.04 -1.23
C VAL A 36 10.19 -3.61 -1.31
N ALA A 37 9.27 -2.94 -2.03
CA ALA A 37 7.90 -3.43 -2.22
C ALA A 37 7.85 -4.82 -2.88
N SER A 38 8.75 -5.09 -3.82
CA SER A 38 8.85 -6.37 -4.54
C SER A 38 9.63 -7.45 -3.77
N GLY A 39 10.15 -7.13 -2.59
CA GLY A 39 11.02 -8.02 -1.82
C GLY A 39 12.42 -8.21 -2.42
N ALA A 40 12.78 -7.45 -3.47
CA ALA A 40 14.11 -7.49 -4.09
C ALA A 40 15.18 -6.82 -3.21
N ARG A 41 14.78 -5.98 -2.25
CA ARG A 41 15.65 -5.34 -1.27
C ARG A 41 15.05 -5.46 0.13
N ASN A 42 15.88 -5.81 1.11
CA ASN A 42 15.47 -5.83 2.51
C ASN A 42 15.66 -4.44 3.12
N ASN A 43 14.56 -3.79 3.47
CA ASN A 43 14.56 -2.56 4.25
C ASN A 43 13.23 -2.53 5.02
N ASP A 44 13.29 -2.96 6.28
CA ASP A 44 12.12 -3.13 7.13
C ASP A 44 11.37 -1.81 7.36
N ASP A 45 12.06 -0.68 7.52
CA ASP A 45 11.42 0.64 7.68
C ASP A 45 10.61 1.06 6.44
N VAL A 46 11.21 0.93 5.26
CA VAL A 46 10.53 1.24 3.99
C VAL A 46 9.38 0.26 3.76
N PHE A 47 9.58 -1.02 4.08
CA PHE A 47 8.58 -2.05 3.94
C PHE A 47 7.37 -1.79 4.85
N ASP A 48 7.59 -1.53 6.14
CA ASP A 48 6.54 -1.23 7.12
C ASP A 48 5.75 0.03 6.73
N TYR A 49 6.44 1.07 6.27
CA TYR A 49 5.78 2.28 5.77
C TYR A 49 4.87 2.03 4.57
N LEU A 50 5.35 1.25 3.60
CA LEU A 50 4.55 0.88 2.44
C LEU A 50 3.39 -0.04 2.85
N LEU A 51 3.59 -0.91 3.82
CA LEU A 51 2.54 -1.78 4.34
C LEU A 51 1.43 -0.96 5.01
N ASP A 52 1.79 0.04 5.82
CA ASP A 52 0.85 0.99 6.41
C ASP A 52 0.08 1.78 5.34
N LEU A 53 0.75 2.26 4.28
CA LEU A 53 0.10 2.91 3.15
C LEU A 53 -0.92 2.01 2.45
N ALA A 54 -0.57 0.74 2.23
CA ALA A 54 -1.46 -0.24 1.63
C ALA A 54 -2.68 -0.53 2.52
N VAL A 55 -2.47 -0.68 3.82
CA VAL A 55 -3.53 -0.91 4.81
C VAL A 55 -4.47 0.30 4.89
N LYS A 56 -3.93 1.52 4.90
CA LYS A 56 -4.71 2.76 4.87
C LYS A 56 -5.47 2.92 3.56
N GLY A 57 -4.86 2.59 2.43
CA GLY A 57 -5.51 2.58 1.12
C GLY A 57 -6.71 1.64 1.08
N LYS A 58 -6.52 0.40 1.55
CA LYS A 58 -7.59 -0.61 1.63
C LYS A 58 -8.73 -0.17 2.56
N GLN A 59 -8.42 0.39 3.74
CA GLN A 59 -9.44 0.88 4.67
C GLN A 59 -10.21 2.08 4.11
N LYS A 60 -9.53 3.02 3.43
CA LYS A 60 -10.22 4.13 2.75
C LYS A 60 -11.14 3.63 1.64
N ALA A 61 -10.70 2.67 0.84
CA ALA A 61 -11.53 2.07 -0.20
C ALA A 61 -12.76 1.38 0.40
N ALA A 62 -12.57 0.57 1.45
CA ALA A 62 -13.65 -0.11 2.15
C ALA A 62 -14.64 0.89 2.80
N ALA A 63 -14.14 1.95 3.43
CA ALA A 63 -14.99 2.98 4.02
C ALA A 63 -15.75 3.80 2.96
N ALA A 64 -15.12 4.12 1.83
CA ALA A 64 -15.76 4.80 0.71
C ALA A 64 -16.86 3.94 0.09
N GLU A 65 -16.63 2.63 -0.04
CA GLU A 65 -17.62 1.68 -0.56
C GLU A 65 -18.80 1.50 0.41
N ALA A 66 -18.53 1.34 1.70
CA ALA A 66 -19.56 1.28 2.73
C ALA A 66 -20.43 2.57 2.76
N ASN A 67 -19.79 3.74 2.66
CA ASN A 67 -20.51 5.00 2.59
C ASN A 67 -21.34 5.14 1.30
N ARG A 68 -20.83 4.65 0.17
CA ARG A 68 -21.56 4.62 -1.11
C ARG A 68 -22.78 3.71 -1.04
N GLN A 69 -22.65 2.52 -0.46
CA GLN A 69 -23.78 1.59 -0.28
C GLN A 69 -24.86 2.18 0.63
N SER A 70 -24.47 2.78 1.75
CA SER A 70 -25.43 3.42 2.65
C SER A 70 -26.16 4.61 2.01
N LEU A 71 -25.48 5.39 1.15
CA LEU A 71 -26.12 6.46 0.37
C LEU A 71 -27.07 5.91 -0.70
N LEU A 72 -26.71 4.81 -1.38
CA LEU A 72 -27.57 4.17 -2.38
C LEU A 72 -28.83 3.56 -1.74
N GLU A 73 -28.70 2.89 -0.59
CA GLU A 73 -29.85 2.39 0.17
C GLU A 73 -30.77 3.52 0.62
N LYS A 74 -30.23 4.66 1.05
CA LYS A 74 -31.03 5.84 1.41
C LYS A 74 -31.68 6.55 0.22
N LEU A 75 -31.09 6.46 -0.96
CA LEU A 75 -31.63 7.08 -2.19
C LEU A 75 -32.71 6.22 -2.84
N ASN A 76 -32.72 4.92 -2.54
CA ASN A 76 -33.67 3.93 -3.05
C ASN A 76 -34.78 3.58 -2.04
N ALA A 77 -34.81 4.26 -0.89
CA ALA A 77 -35.84 4.19 0.15
C ALA A 77 -36.72 5.43 0.12
#